data_AF-A0A5S9M9Q5-F1
#
_entry.id   AF-A0A5S9M9Q5-F1
#
_cell.length_a   1.000
_cell.length_b   1.000
_cell.length_c   1.000
_cell.angle_alpha   90.00
_cell.angle_beta   90.00
_cell.angle_gamma   90.00
#
_symmetry.space_group_name_H-M   'P 1'
#
loop_
_entity.id
_entity.type
_entity.pdbx_description
1 polymer ?
#
loop_
_entity_poly.entity_id
_entity_poly.type
_entity_poly.pdbx_seq_one_letter_code
_entity_poly.pdbx_strand_id
1 'polypeptide(L)'
;MQNFVQPGAGVDFGNTEKQDISQYVETEKEQSSKSVADTFLHIVPTNFFQSLAEGDLLAIIFFTVLFALGVSAIGERGKPVLAFFEGVSHAMFHVVNVVMKAAPFGVFALIGVTVSKFGLESLISLGKLVGLVYFCARSLPYRCIRNYRKDDWRQYFQISCLHERRNASCL
;
A
#
# COMPACT_ATOMS: atom_id res chain seq x y z
N MET A 1 2.78 22.50 -3.62
CA MET A 1 3.32 22.41 -4.99
C MET A 1 2.42 21.61 -5.95
N GLN A 2 1.14 21.34 -5.62
CA GLN A 2 0.20 20.69 -6.54
C GLN A 2 -0.37 21.63 -7.63
N ASN A 3 -0.17 22.95 -7.50
CA ASN A 3 -0.74 23.93 -8.44
C ASN A 3 0.20 24.29 -9.62
N PHE A 4 1.49 23.97 -9.53
CA PHE A 4 2.49 24.45 -10.50
C PHE A 4 2.94 23.38 -11.49
N VAL A 5 2.91 22.12 -11.07
CA VAL A 5 3.12 20.95 -11.93
C VAL A 5 1.81 20.19 -11.83
N GLN A 6 1.06 20.12 -12.92
CA GLN A 6 -0.07 19.21 -13.05
C GLN A 6 0.46 17.92 -13.68
N PRO A 7 0.99 16.96 -12.90
CA PRO A 7 1.39 15.68 -13.44
C PRO A 7 0.12 14.96 -13.89
N GLY A 8 -0.12 14.92 -15.20
CA GLY A 8 -1.32 14.33 -15.79
C GLY A 8 -2.01 15.16 -16.87
N ALA A 9 -1.65 16.44 -17.05
CA ALA A 9 -2.17 17.21 -18.18
C ALA A 9 -1.55 16.69 -19.50
N GLY A 10 -2.34 15.94 -20.29
CA GLY A 10 -1.95 15.34 -21.56
C GLY A 10 -1.96 13.80 -21.62
N VAL A 11 -2.68 13.11 -20.72
CA VAL A 11 -2.92 11.66 -20.86
C VAL A 11 -4.30 11.45 -21.48
N ASP A 12 -4.37 11.37 -22.81
CA ASP A 12 -5.59 11.01 -23.52
C ASP A 12 -5.80 9.49 -23.48
N PHE A 13 -6.63 9.02 -22.54
CA PHE A 13 -7.09 7.62 -22.47
C PHE A 13 -8.08 7.25 -23.60
N GLY A 14 -8.29 8.15 -24.58
CA GLY A 14 -9.36 8.08 -25.57
C GLY A 14 -9.25 6.94 -26.59
N ASN A 15 -8.13 6.23 -26.67
CA ASN A 15 -7.92 5.19 -27.70
C ASN A 15 -7.49 3.82 -27.14
N THR A 16 -7.72 3.56 -25.85
CA THR A 16 -7.59 2.22 -25.26
C THR A 16 -8.98 1.78 -24.83
N GLU A 17 -9.34 0.53 -25.14
CA GLU A 17 -10.56 -0.10 -24.61
C GLU A 17 -10.71 0.27 -23.14
N LYS A 18 -11.83 0.93 -22.84
CA LYS A 18 -12.29 1.25 -21.50
C LYS A 18 -12.26 -0.05 -20.71
N GLN A 19 -11.18 -0.30 -19.96
CA GLN A 19 -11.25 -1.27 -18.87
C GLN A 19 -12.39 -0.77 -17.99
N ASP A 20 -13.45 -1.58 -17.89
CA ASP A 20 -14.69 -1.31 -17.20
C ASP A 20 -14.47 -0.59 -15.86
N ILE A 21 -14.53 0.74 -15.89
CA ILE A 21 -14.53 1.59 -14.69
C ILE A 21 -15.81 1.30 -13.87
N SER A 22 -16.84 0.79 -14.53
CA SER A 22 -18.10 0.28 -13.97
C SER A 22 -17.86 -0.71 -12.83
N GLN A 23 -16.91 -1.65 -12.98
CA GLN A 23 -16.62 -2.67 -11.97
C GLN A 23 -15.90 -2.10 -10.74
N TYR A 24 -15.08 -1.05 -10.92
CA TYR A 24 -14.40 -0.39 -9.81
C TYR A 24 -15.37 0.46 -8.99
N VAL A 25 -16.29 1.18 -9.65
CA VAL A 25 -17.29 2.03 -8.97
C VAL A 25 -18.36 1.21 -8.23
N GLU A 26 -18.69 0.02 -8.72
CA GLU A 26 -19.65 -0.88 -8.06
C GLU A 26 -19.03 -1.53 -6.80
N THR A 27 -17.74 -1.89 -6.88
CA THR A 27 -16.96 -2.39 -5.72
C THR A 27 -16.78 -1.32 -4.64
N GLU A 28 -16.58 -0.06 -5.02
CA GLU A 28 -16.48 1.06 -4.09
C GLU A 28 -17.80 1.34 -3.34
N LYS A 29 -18.95 1.13 -3.99
CA LYS A 29 -20.27 1.29 -3.34
C LYS A 29 -20.56 0.21 -2.32
N GLU A 30 -20.18 -1.04 -2.59
CA GLU A 30 -20.31 -2.14 -1.62
C GLU A 30 -19.31 -2.01 -0.45
N GLN A 31 -18.08 -1.52 -0.70
CA GLN A 31 -17.10 -1.26 0.36
C GLN A 31 -17.48 -0.04 1.21
N SER A 32 -18.07 1.01 0.62
CA SER A 32 -18.51 2.19 1.37
C SER A 32 -19.78 1.95 2.20
N SER A 33 -20.58 0.92 1.89
CA SER A 33 -21.79 0.59 2.66
C SER A 33 -21.53 -0.35 3.84
N LYS A 34 -20.35 -0.98 3.94
CA LYS A 34 -19.97 -1.67 5.18
C LYS A 34 -19.74 -0.60 6.24
N SER A 35 -20.62 -0.58 7.25
CA SER A 35 -20.48 0.29 8.40
C SER A 35 -19.07 0.15 9.00
N VAL A 36 -18.50 1.24 9.50
CA VAL A 36 -17.19 1.21 10.18
C VAL A 36 -17.20 0.13 11.29
N ALA A 37 -18.35 -0.08 11.91
CA ALA A 37 -18.60 -1.15 12.89
C ALA A 37 -18.45 -2.57 12.31
N ASP A 38 -18.95 -2.84 11.10
CA ASP A 38 -18.78 -4.14 10.41
C ASP A 38 -17.31 -4.40 10.07
N THR A 39 -16.56 -3.36 9.72
CA THR A 39 -15.11 -3.48 9.50
C THR A 39 -14.38 -3.85 10.80
N PHE A 40 -14.77 -3.29 11.95
CA PHE A 40 -14.23 -3.66 13.25
C PHE A 40 -14.59 -5.10 13.67
N LEU A 41 -15.81 -5.56 13.37
CA LEU A 41 -16.23 -6.94 13.63
C LEU A 41 -15.45 -7.94 12.77
N HIS A 42 -15.07 -7.56 11.54
CA HIS A 42 -14.23 -8.39 10.67
C HIS A 42 -12.77 -8.50 11.14
N ILE A 43 -12.28 -7.63 12.02
CA ILE A 43 -10.89 -7.69 12.54
C ILE A 43 -10.66 -8.94 13.39
N VAL A 44 -11.67 -9.39 14.13
CA VAL A 44 -11.59 -10.60 14.96
C VAL A 44 -12.23 -11.74 14.20
N PRO A 45 -11.44 -12.58 13.51
CA PRO A 45 -12.00 -13.68 12.73
C PRO A 45 -12.67 -14.68 13.66
N THR A 46 -13.91 -15.04 13.37
CA THR A 46 -14.60 -16.15 14.05
C THR A 46 -13.96 -17.50 13.70
N ASN A 47 -13.29 -17.58 12.54
CA ASN A 47 -12.64 -18.79 12.05
C ASN A 47 -11.34 -18.48 11.29
N PHE A 48 -10.18 -18.73 11.92
CA PHE A 48 -8.85 -18.45 11.35
C PHE A 48 -8.60 -19.13 9.99
N PHE A 49 -9.06 -20.37 9.83
CA PHE A 49 -8.87 -21.13 8.60
C PHE A 49 -9.66 -20.54 7.42
N GLN A 50 -10.82 -19.95 7.70
CA GLN A 50 -11.62 -19.28 6.67
C GLN A 50 -10.95 -17.98 6.21
N SER A 51 -10.39 -17.19 7.13
CA SER A 51 -9.65 -15.96 6.78
C SER A 51 -8.40 -16.22 5.94
N LEU A 52 -7.74 -17.37 6.15
CA LEU A 52 -6.63 -17.81 5.29
C LEU A 52 -7.09 -18.19 3.87
N ALA A 53 -8.28 -18.76 3.71
CA ALA A 53 -8.83 -19.15 2.42
C ALA A 53 -9.38 -17.94 1.63
N GLU A 54 -10.04 -17.02 2.32
CA GLU A 54 -10.57 -15.78 1.75
C GLU A 54 -9.48 -14.71 1.54
N GLY A 55 -8.32 -14.87 2.17
CA GLY A 55 -7.19 -13.96 2.04
C GLY A 55 -7.41 -12.62 2.75
N ASP A 56 -8.16 -12.60 3.86
CA ASP A 56 -8.37 -11.39 4.65
C ASP A 56 -7.08 -10.99 5.39
N LEU A 57 -6.34 -10.08 4.77
CA LEU A 57 -5.02 -9.67 5.23
C LEU A 57 -5.05 -9.03 6.62
N LEU A 58 -6.13 -8.29 6.95
CA LEU A 58 -6.22 -7.57 8.22
C LEU A 58 -6.42 -8.55 9.38
N ALA A 59 -7.32 -9.52 9.22
CA ALA A 59 -7.56 -10.58 10.19
C ALA A 59 -6.32 -11.48 10.39
N ILE A 60 -5.63 -11.86 9.29
CA ILE A 60 -4.41 -12.68 9.34
C ILE A 60 -3.30 -11.97 10.13
N ILE A 61 -3.07 -10.66 9.88
CA ILE A 61 -2.04 -9.90 10.59
C ILE A 61 -2.37 -9.79 12.07
N PHE A 62 -3.64 -9.50 12.43
CA PHE A 62 -4.07 -9.39 13.83
C PHE A 62 -3.83 -10.70 14.61
N PHE A 63 -4.27 -11.83 14.05
CA PHE A 63 -4.04 -13.15 14.65
C PHE A 63 -2.55 -13.48 14.78
N THR A 64 -1.76 -13.19 13.74
CA THR A 64 -0.32 -13.50 13.73
C THR A 64 0.43 -12.74 14.82
N VAL A 65 0.09 -11.47 15.07
CA VAL A 65 0.72 -10.68 16.14
C VAL A 65 0.36 -11.24 17.52
N LEU A 66 -0.91 -11.58 17.77
CA LEU A 66 -1.32 -12.19 19.04
C LEU A 66 -0.65 -13.55 19.26
N PHE A 67 -0.57 -14.38 18.23
CA PHE A 67 0.12 -15.66 18.28
C PHE A 67 1.62 -15.49 18.56
N ALA A 68 2.29 -14.55 17.87
CA ALA A 68 3.71 -14.25 18.09
C ALA A 68 3.98 -13.77 19.52
N LEU A 69 3.12 -12.91 20.07
CA LEU A 69 3.21 -12.47 21.47
C LEU A 69 3.01 -13.64 22.45
N GLY A 70 2.07 -14.54 22.17
CA GLY A 70 1.85 -15.75 22.97
C GLY A 70 3.06 -16.71 22.99
N VAL A 71 3.66 -16.95 21.82
CA VAL A 71 4.89 -17.77 21.72
C VAL A 71 6.06 -17.09 22.43
N SER A 72 6.17 -15.76 22.32
CA SER A 72 7.21 -14.99 23.02
C SER A 72 7.03 -15.01 24.55
N ALA A 73 5.80 -15.10 25.05
CA ALA A 73 5.51 -15.13 26.49
C ALA A 73 5.82 -16.48 27.16
N ILE A 74 5.81 -17.58 26.39
CA ILE A 74 6.06 -18.96 26.88
C ILE A 74 7.57 -19.23 27.16
N GLY A 75 8.47 -18.34 26.71
CA GLY A 75 9.89 -18.39 27.04
C GLY A 75 10.61 -19.60 26.43
N GLU A 76 11.29 -20.41 27.25
CA GLU A 76 12.14 -21.51 26.76
C GLU A 76 11.42 -22.56 25.91
N ARG A 77 10.13 -22.81 26.17
CA ARG A 77 9.35 -23.77 25.37
C ARG A 77 8.94 -23.21 24.00
N GLY A 78 9.02 -21.89 23.79
CA GLY A 78 8.73 -21.24 22.50
C GLY A 78 9.91 -21.21 21.53
N LYS A 79 11.14 -21.47 21.99
CA LYS A 79 12.37 -21.47 21.19
C LYS A 79 12.30 -22.31 19.89
N PRO A 80 11.82 -23.58 19.90
CA PRO A 80 11.76 -24.37 18.66
C PRO A 80 10.76 -23.80 17.65
N VAL A 81 9.67 -23.20 18.12
CA VAL A 81 8.65 -22.58 17.27
C VAL A 81 9.20 -21.32 16.62
N LEU A 82 9.88 -20.46 17.39
CA LEU A 82 10.56 -19.28 16.86
C LEU A 82 11.62 -19.64 15.80
N ALA A 83 12.45 -20.65 16.08
CA ALA A 83 13.48 -21.11 15.14
C ALA A 83 12.87 -21.62 13.81
N PHE A 84 11.70 -22.28 13.87
CA PHE A 84 10.96 -22.68 12.68
C PHE A 84 10.50 -21.48 11.85
N PHE A 85 9.86 -20.48 12.46
CA PHE A 85 9.41 -19.27 11.75
C PHE A 85 10.57 -18.43 11.19
N GLU A 86 11.71 -18.40 11.88
CA GLU A 86 12.93 -17.75 11.39
C GLU A 86 13.50 -18.47 10.16
N GLY A 87 13.53 -19.81 10.18
CA GLY A 87 13.91 -20.62 9.02
C GLY A 87 13.00 -20.40 7.81
N VAL A 88 11.67 -20.34 8.02
CA VAL A 88 10.70 -20.04 6.95
C VAL A 88 10.93 -18.64 6.38
N SER A 89 11.14 -17.64 7.24
CA SER A 89 11.40 -16.26 6.81
C SER A 89 12.67 -16.17 5.97
N HIS A 90 13.74 -16.85 6.38
CA HIS A 90 14.98 -16.94 5.59
C HIS A 90 14.78 -17.65 4.24
N ALA A 91 13.99 -18.72 4.20
CA ALA A 91 13.64 -19.40 2.96
C ALA A 91 12.87 -18.46 2.01
N MET A 92 11.90 -17.69 2.53
CA MET A 92 11.16 -16.70 1.75
C MET A 92 12.08 -15.59 1.20
N PHE A 93 13.02 -15.09 2.00
CA PHE A 93 14.02 -14.13 1.51
C PHE A 93 14.92 -14.72 0.42
N HIS A 94 15.27 -16.00 0.51
CA HIS A 94 16.03 -16.68 -0.55
C HIS A 94 15.24 -16.75 -1.85
N VAL A 95 13.95 -17.10 -1.79
CA VAL A 95 13.06 -17.12 -2.97
C VAL A 95 12.95 -15.71 -3.58
N VAL A 96 12.73 -14.67 -2.76
CA VAL A 96 12.66 -13.29 -3.24
C VAL A 96 13.98 -12.87 -3.90
N ASN A 97 15.13 -13.29 -3.38
CA ASN A 97 16.43 -13.00 -4.00
C ASN A 97 16.58 -13.66 -5.39
N VAL A 98 16.07 -14.89 -5.56
CA VAL A 98 16.02 -15.56 -6.87
C VAL A 98 15.09 -14.79 -7.82
N VAL A 99 13.91 -14.39 -7.35
CA VAL A 99 12.96 -13.59 -8.14
C VAL A 99 13.55 -12.23 -8.53
N MET A 100 14.29 -11.57 -7.63
CA MET A 100 14.96 -10.29 -7.92
C MET A 100 16.02 -10.40 -9.03
N LYS A 101 16.68 -11.55 -9.17
CA LYS A 101 17.57 -11.81 -10.32
C LYS A 101 16.82 -12.00 -11.64
N ALA A 102 15.60 -12.53 -11.60
CA ALA A 102 14.73 -12.68 -12.76
C ALA A 102 13.94 -11.41 -13.11
N ALA A 103 13.75 -10.51 -12.13
CA ALA A 103 13.05 -9.23 -12.25
C ALA A 103 13.44 -8.38 -13.46
N PRO A 104 14.72 -8.19 -13.86
CA PRO A 104 15.04 -7.37 -15.03
C PRO A 104 14.28 -7.81 -16.29
N PHE A 105 14.23 -9.12 -16.58
CA PHE A 105 13.50 -9.63 -17.74
C PHE A 105 11.99 -9.39 -17.64
N GLY A 106 11.40 -9.55 -16.44
CA GLY A 106 9.98 -9.26 -16.20
C GLY A 106 9.65 -7.77 -16.36
N VAL A 107 10.49 -6.88 -15.82
CA VAL A 107 10.29 -5.44 -15.92
C VAL A 107 10.44 -4.95 -17.37
N PHE A 108 11.41 -5.49 -18.14
CA PHE A 108 11.53 -5.18 -19.58
C PHE A 108 10.27 -5.58 -20.36
N ALA A 109 9.71 -6.76 -20.07
CA ALA A 109 8.45 -7.20 -20.70
C ALA A 109 7.26 -6.30 -20.30
N LEU A 110 7.13 -5.97 -19.02
CA LEU A 110 6.03 -5.12 -18.51
C LEU A 110 6.07 -3.69 -19.06
N ILE A 111 7.25 -3.08 -19.13
CA ILE A 111 7.42 -1.75 -19.72
C ILE A 111 7.13 -1.80 -21.23
N GLY A 112 7.59 -2.85 -21.92
CA GLY A 112 7.30 -3.04 -23.35
C GLY A 112 5.81 -3.10 -23.66
N VAL A 113 5.03 -3.87 -22.88
CA VAL A 113 3.56 -3.94 -23.03
C VAL A 113 2.91 -2.58 -22.76
N THR A 114 3.36 -1.87 -21.72
CA THR A 114 2.84 -0.54 -21.40
C THR A 114 3.09 0.46 -22.54
N VAL A 115 4.29 0.47 -23.13
CA VAL A 115 4.63 1.34 -24.27
C VAL A 115 3.82 0.97 -25.51
N SER A 116 3.58 -0.32 -25.75
CA SER A 116 2.76 -0.78 -26.89
C SER A 116 1.30 -0.37 -26.78
N LYS A 117 0.74 -0.23 -25.56
CA LYS A 117 -0.66 0.15 -25.36
C LYS A 117 -0.88 1.65 -25.27
N PHE A 118 0.01 2.39 -24.61
CA PHE A 118 -0.17 3.82 -24.32
C PHE A 118 0.69 4.78 -25.15
N GLY A 119 1.58 4.25 -26.01
CA GLY A 119 2.44 5.05 -26.88
C GLY A 119 3.52 5.85 -26.14
N LEU A 120 4.27 6.66 -26.89
CA LEU A 120 5.40 7.45 -26.36
C LEU A 120 4.97 8.68 -25.56
N GLU A 121 3.76 9.20 -25.77
CA GLU A 121 3.25 10.40 -25.10
C GLU A 121 3.00 10.15 -23.61
N SER A 122 2.39 9.01 -23.26
CA SER A 122 2.16 8.60 -21.87
C SER A 122 3.47 8.35 -21.09
N LEU A 123 4.49 7.83 -21.78
CA LEU A 123 5.81 7.56 -21.19
C LEU A 123 6.49 8.85 -20.69
N ILE A 124 6.29 9.97 -21.38
CA ILE A 124 6.86 11.28 -21.01
C ILE A 124 6.18 11.82 -19.75
N SER A 125 4.86 11.67 -19.63
CA SER A 125 4.10 12.11 -18.45
C SER A 125 4.49 11.31 -17.20
N LEU A 126 4.59 9.98 -17.33
CA LEU A 126 5.04 9.10 -16.25
C LEU A 126 6.50 9.35 -15.86
N GLY A 127 7.37 9.56 -16.85
CA GLY A 127 8.78 9.91 -16.64
C GLY A 127 8.95 11.21 -15.85
N LYS A 128 8.13 12.24 -16.10
CA LYS A 128 8.12 13.49 -15.31
C LYS A 128 7.73 13.23 -13.85
N LEU A 129 6.77 12.35 -13.58
CA LEU A 129 6.36 11.99 -12.22
C LEU A 129 7.48 11.24 -11.50
N VAL A 130 8.07 10.22 -12.13
CA VAL A 130 9.20 9.46 -11.56
C VAL A 130 10.40 10.37 -11.33
N GLY A 131 10.70 11.28 -12.25
CA GLY A 131 11.75 12.29 -12.11
C GLY A 131 11.51 13.24 -10.93
N LEU A 132 10.28 13.70 -10.74
CA LEU A 132 9.91 14.54 -9.59
C LEU A 132 10.04 13.78 -8.26
N VAL A 133 9.57 12.52 -8.20
CA VAL A 133 9.69 11.67 -7.01
C VAL A 133 11.15 11.37 -6.71
N TYR A 134 11.98 11.07 -7.70
CA TYR A 134 13.42 10.85 -7.51
C TYR A 134 14.13 12.14 -7.05
N PHE A 135 13.82 13.28 -7.67
CA PHE A 135 14.38 14.57 -7.27
C PHE A 135 13.96 14.96 -5.85
N CYS A 136 12.69 14.76 -5.49
CA CYS A 136 12.16 14.93 -4.14
C CYS A 136 12.87 13.98 -3.17
N ALA A 137 12.88 12.68 -3.46
CA ALA A 137 13.51 11.65 -2.65
C ALA A 137 15.04 11.75 -2.59
N ARG A 138 15.71 12.53 -3.45
CA ARG A 138 17.16 12.80 -3.41
C ARG A 138 17.51 14.13 -2.77
N SER A 139 16.62 15.12 -2.85
CA SER A 139 16.78 16.46 -2.25
C SER A 139 16.26 16.54 -0.81
N LEU A 140 15.27 15.72 -0.43
CA LEU A 140 14.71 15.68 0.92
C LEU A 140 15.45 14.77 1.94
N PRO A 141 16.10 13.63 1.64
CA PRO A 141 16.46 12.67 2.70
C PRO A 141 17.60 13.18 3.59
N TYR A 142 18.55 13.98 3.10
CA TYR A 142 19.62 14.47 3.99
C TYR A 142 19.15 15.58 4.94
N ARG A 143 18.12 16.36 4.57
CA ARG A 143 17.62 17.48 5.39
C ARG A 143 16.33 17.16 6.13
N CYS A 144 15.48 16.29 5.57
CA CYS A 144 14.14 15.99 6.04
C CYS A 144 14.06 14.70 6.88
N ILE A 145 14.94 13.70 6.72
CA ILE A 145 14.90 12.48 7.58
C ILE A 145 15.30 12.75 9.04
N ARG A 146 16.04 13.83 9.32
CA ARG A 146 16.26 14.32 10.69
C ARG A 146 15.04 15.07 11.25
N ASN A 147 14.11 15.50 10.41
CA ASN A 147 12.96 16.33 10.80
C ASN A 147 11.58 15.62 10.67
N TYR A 148 11.49 14.51 9.91
CA TYR A 148 10.26 13.75 9.68
C TYR A 148 9.76 12.96 10.91
N ARG A 149 10.57 12.84 11.98
CA ARG A 149 10.16 12.16 13.23
C ARG A 149 9.29 13.04 14.16
N LYS A 150 9.16 14.35 13.93
CA LYS A 150 8.41 15.25 14.85
C LYS A 150 7.15 15.91 14.27
N ASP A 151 7.03 16.01 12.94
CA ASP A 151 6.05 16.94 12.35
C ASP A 151 4.79 16.27 11.78
N ASP A 152 4.82 14.95 11.51
CA ASP A 152 3.73 14.23 10.84
C ASP A 152 2.48 14.09 11.73
N TRP A 153 2.65 13.75 13.02
CA TRP A 153 1.54 13.58 13.97
C TRP A 153 0.84 14.87 14.37
N ARG A 154 1.51 16.04 14.30
CA ARG A 154 0.86 17.33 14.62
C ARG A 154 0.08 17.90 13.44
N GLN A 155 0.57 17.72 12.21
CA GLN A 155 -0.10 18.22 11.01
C GLN A 155 -1.36 17.42 10.69
N TYR A 156 -1.32 16.08 10.80
CA TYR A 156 -2.49 15.24 10.58
C TYR A 156 -3.61 15.54 11.60
N PHE A 157 -3.26 15.72 12.88
CA PHE A 157 -4.21 16.09 13.94
C PHE A 157 -4.78 17.51 13.77
N GLN A 158 -3.98 18.48 13.32
CA GLN A 158 -4.48 19.85 13.06
C GLN A 158 -5.40 19.92 11.83
N ILE A 159 -5.11 19.17 10.77
CA ILE A 159 -5.94 19.16 9.55
C ILE A 159 -7.28 18.47 9.83
N SER A 160 -7.30 17.38 10.61
CA SER A 160 -8.55 16.78 11.10
C SER A 160 -9.34 17.74 12.00
N CYS A 161 -8.69 18.47 12.92
CA CYS A 161 -9.40 19.47 13.73
C CYS A 161 -9.91 20.69 12.93
N LEU A 162 -9.21 21.12 11.87
CA LEU A 162 -9.67 22.20 10.97
C LEU A 162 -10.78 21.75 10.02
N HIS A 163 -10.83 20.46 9.67
CA HIS A 163 -11.94 19.89 8.92
C HIS A 163 -13.19 19.72 9.80
N GLU A 164 -13.03 19.33 11.07
CA GLU A 164 -14.13 19.20 12.03
C GLU A 164 -14.77 20.56 12.36
N ARG A 165 -13.96 21.61 12.58
CA ARG A 165 -14.52 22.97 12.82
C ARG A 165 -15.25 23.55 11.62
N ARG A 166 -14.94 23.13 10.39
CA ARG A 166 -15.65 23.61 9.19
C ARG A 166 -17.02 22.95 9.04
N ASN A 167 -17.18 21.70 9.47
CA ASN A 167 -18.48 21.01 9.47
C ASN A 167 -19.36 21.39 10.66
N ALA A 168 -18.79 21.85 11.78
CA ALA A 168 -19.56 22.30 12.94
C ALA A 168 -20.13 23.75 12.83
N SER A 169 -19.85 24.47 11.74
CA SER A 169 -20.40 25.83 11.49
C SER A 169 -21.42 25.88 10.33
N CYS A 170 -21.86 24.72 9.82
CA CYS A 170 -22.93 24.60 8.81
C CYS A 170 -24.17 23.86 9.34
N LEU A 171 -24.43 23.95 10.65
CA LEU A 171 -25.72 23.63 11.30
C LEU A 171 -26.19 24.83 12.10
#